data_AF-A0A812A086-F1
#
_entry.id   AF-A0A812A086-F1
#
_cell.length_a   1.000
_cell.length_b   1.000
_cell.length_c   1.000
_cell.angle_alpha   90.00
_cell.angle_beta   90.00
_cell.angle_gamma   90.00
#
_symmetry.space_group_name_H-M   'P 1'
#
loop_
_entity.id
_entity.type
_entity.pdbx_description
1 polymer ?
#
loop_
_entity_poly.entity_id
_entity_poly.type
_entity_poly.pdbx_seq_one_letter_code
_entity_poly.pdbx_strand_id
1 'polypeptide(L)' 'MIYVSGRNRDIRINIGKYMKQAFGENCAGGHSTLAAAQIPLGVFSGTKDKQPLLKLANEAIVKRFLSIVGFDTVS' A
#
# COMPACT_ATOMS: atom_id res chain seq x y z
N MET A 1 4.18 5.14 -11.39
CA MET A 1 3.43 5.10 -10.11
C MET A 1 3.15 3.66 -9.76
N ILE A 2 3.01 3.33 -8.47
CA ILE A 2 2.47 2.05 -8.03
C ILE A 2 1.02 2.27 -7.62
N TYR A 3 0.14 1.38 -8.08
CA TYR A 3 -1.27 1.36 -7.72
C TYR A 3 -1.52 0.17 -6.82
N VAL A 4 -2.10 0.41 -5.65
CA VAL A 4 -2.52 -0.64 -4.72
C VAL A 4 -4.04 -0.63 -4.68
N SER A 5 -4.65 -1.80 -4.78
CA SER A 5 -6.09 -1.96 -4.57
C SER A 5 -6.35 -3.07 -3.57
N GLY A 6 -7.32 -2.85 -2.69
CA GLY A 6 -7.69 -3.77 -1.62
C GLY A 6 -9.18 -4.01 -1.62
N ARG A 7 -9.57 -5.28 -1.45
CA ARG A 7 -10.95 -5.69 -1.26
C ARG A 7 -11.05 -6.55 -0.01
N ASN A 8 -12.10 -6.36 0.76
CA ASN A 8 -12.38 -7.15 1.94
C ASN A 8 -13.88 -7.44 2.04
N ARG A 9 -14.22 -8.61 2.57
CA ARG A 9 -15.62 -9.06 2.78
C ARG A 9 -16.06 -8.97 4.25
N ASP A 10 -15.14 -8.82 5.19
CA ASP A 10 -15.48 -8.65 6.60
C ASP A 10 -15.92 -7.21 6.89
N ILE A 11 -17.20 -7.00 7.17
CA ILE A 11 -17.79 -5.67 7.42
C ILE A 11 -17.21 -4.97 8.66
N ARG A 12 -16.56 -5.70 9.57
CA ARG A 12 -15.93 -5.14 10.78
C ARG A 12 -14.60 -4.44 10.49
N ILE A 13 -14.01 -4.73 9.33
CA ILE A 13 -12.74 -4.16 8.89
C ILE A 13 -13.02 -3.04 7.89
N ASN A 14 -12.46 -1.86 8.15
CA ASN A 14 -12.50 -0.74 7.22
C ASN A 14 -11.18 -0.65 6.45
N ILE A 15 -11.13 -1.26 5.26
CA ILE A 15 -9.91 -1.29 4.45
C ILE A 15 -9.54 0.10 3.90
N GLY A 16 -10.50 0.99 3.70
CA GLY A 16 -10.26 2.40 3.36
C GLY A 16 -9.46 3.13 4.44
N LYS A 17 -9.80 2.91 5.71
CA LYS A 17 -9.07 3.47 6.85
C LYS A 17 -7.64 2.93 6.93
N TYR A 18 -7.44 1.62 6.73
CA TYR A 18 -6.10 1.03 6.74
C TYR A 18 -5.23 1.51 5.56
N MET A 19 -5.80 1.66 4.37
CA MET A 19 -5.09 2.22 3.23
C MET A 19 -4.65 3.67 3.49
N LYS A 20 -5.52 4.49 4.09
CA LYS A 20 -5.20 5.87 4.51
C LYS A 20 -4.12 5.92 5.60
N GLN A 21 -4.20 5.06 6.60
CA GLN A 21 -3.17 4.95 7.63
C GLN A 21 -1.82 4.49 7.05
N ALA A 22 -1.85 3.54 6.11
CA ALA A 22 -0.65 3.02 5.48
C ALA A 22 0.00 4.03 4.53
N PHE A 23 -0.77 4.75 3.71
CA PHE A 23 -0.20 5.52 2.59
C PHE A 23 -0.50 7.02 2.62
N GLY A 24 -1.30 7.49 3.59
CA GLY A 24 -1.68 8.88 3.79
C GLY A 24 -3.02 9.24 3.15
N GLU A 25 -3.72 10.21 3.75
CA GLU A 25 -5.08 10.65 3.36
C GLU A 25 -5.18 11.15 1.91
N ASN A 26 -4.10 11.75 1.38
CA ASN A 26 -4.08 12.30 0.02
C ASN A 26 -3.71 11.26 -1.04
N CYS A 27 -3.07 10.17 -0.65
CA CYS A 27 -2.56 9.15 -1.55
C CYS A 27 -3.43 7.89 -1.52
N ALA A 28 -4.37 7.78 -0.57
CA ALA A 28 -5.19 6.60 -0.39
C ALA A 28 -6.61 6.93 0.08
N GLY A 29 -7.54 6.04 -0.25
CA GLY A 29 -8.94 6.21 0.13
C GLY A 29 -9.81 5.04 -0.30
N GLY A 30 -11.10 5.14 0.02
CA GLY A 30 -12.08 4.11 -0.29
C GLY A 30 -13.11 3.91 0.81
N HIS A 31 -13.90 2.86 0.64
CA HIS A 31 -14.95 2.41 1.54
C HIS A 31 -14.45 1.24 2.41
N SER A 32 -15.31 0.78 3.32
CA SER A 32 -14.97 -0.32 4.24
C SER A 32 -14.57 -1.61 3.52
N THR A 33 -15.19 -1.91 2.38
CA THR A 33 -14.98 -3.16 1.62
C THR A 33 -14.06 -3.02 0.40
N LEU A 34 -13.81 -1.79 -0.06
CA LEU A 34 -13.03 -1.51 -1.27
C LEU A 34 -12.21 -0.23 -1.07
N ALA A 35 -10.90 -0.32 -1.26
CA ALA A 35 -10.01 0.83 -1.18
C ALA A 35 -8.85 0.75 -2.16
N ALA A 36 -8.21 1.89 -2.39
CA ALA A 36 -7.04 2.00 -3.25
C ALA A 36 -6.05 3.04 -2.74
N ALA A 37 -4.81 2.92 -3.19
CA ALA A 37 -3.75 3.90 -2.98
C ALA A 37 -2.93 4.11 -4.27
N GLN A 38 -2.47 5.34 -4.46
CA GLN A 38 -1.56 5.73 -5.53
C GLN A 38 -0.26 6.20 -4.91
N ILE A 39 0.80 5.45 -5.15
CA ILE A 39 2.10 5.68 -4.55
C ILE A 39 3.04 6.22 -5.64
N PRO A 40 3.42 7.52 -5.57
CA PRO A 40 4.41 8.07 -6.48
C PRO A 40 5.78 7.46 -6.13
N LEU A 41 6.46 6.92 -7.14
CA LEU A 41 7.81 6.36 -6.99
C LEU A 41 8.89 7.45 -6.82
N GLY A 42 8.53 8.74 -6.90
CA GLY A 42 9.43 9.86 -6.68
C GLY A 42 10.75 9.75 -7.45
N VAL A 43 11.87 9.90 -6.72
CA VAL A 43 13.28 9.89 -7.18
C VAL A 43 13.70 8.67 -8.00
N PHE A 44 12.91 7.60 -7.99
CA PHE A 44 13.18 6.37 -8.74
C PHE A 44 12.75 6.41 -10.21
N SER A 45 12.16 7.52 -10.67
CA SER A 45 11.71 7.69 -12.06
C SER A 45 12.85 7.75 -13.10
N GLY A 46 14.07 8.10 -12.69
CA GLY A 46 15.24 8.32 -13.56
C GLY A 46 16.23 7.16 -13.68
N THR A 47 16.05 6.06 -12.94
CA THR A 47 17.05 4.97 -12.88
C THR A 47 16.90 3.96 -14.02
N LYS A 48 18.03 3.48 -14.57
CA LYS A 48 18.07 2.44 -15.63
C LYS A 48 17.62 1.07 -15.13
N ASP A 49 17.97 0.70 -13.91
CA ASP A 49 17.65 -0.60 -13.29
C ASP A 49 16.29 -0.61 -12.57
N LYS A 50 15.22 -0.49 -13.36
CA LYS A 50 13.85 -0.36 -12.84
C LYS A 50 13.32 -1.62 -12.16
N GLN A 51 13.70 -2.81 -12.63
CA GLN A 51 13.09 -4.07 -12.16
C GLN A 51 13.44 -4.42 -10.70
N PRO A 52 14.71 -4.43 -10.26
CA PRO A 52 15.05 -4.73 -8.86
C PRO A 52 14.47 -3.69 -7.90
N LEU A 53 14.47 -2.43 -8.34
CA LEU A 53 13.95 -1.30 -7.57
C LEU A 53 12.43 -1.37 -7.38
N LEU A 54 11.70 -1.75 -8.44
CA LEU A 54 10.26 -1.99 -8.36
C LEU A 54 9.94 -3.15 -7.40
N LYS A 55 10.76 -4.21 -7.41
CA LYS A 55 10.60 -5.34 -6.47
C LYS A 55 10.76 -4.88 -5.02
N LEU A 56 11.82 -4.15 -4.70
CA LEU A 56 12.06 -3.61 -3.36
C LEU A 56 10.95 -2.65 -2.92
N ALA A 57 10.50 -1.78 -3.83
CA ALA A 57 9.38 -0.87 -3.56
C ALA A 57 8.10 -1.65 -3.25
N ASN A 58 7.79 -2.70 -4.03
CA ASN A 58 6.63 -3.54 -3.81
C ASN A 58 6.69 -4.26 -2.44
N GLU A 59 7.84 -4.83 -2.08
CA GLU A 59 8.04 -5.49 -0.78
C GLU A 59 7.84 -4.51 0.38
N ALA A 60 8.40 -3.30 0.29
CA ALA A 60 8.24 -2.26 1.30
C ALA A 60 6.78 -1.82 1.45
N ILE A 61 6.05 -1.67 0.34
CA ILE A 61 4.63 -1.28 0.31
C ILE A 61 3.77 -2.35 0.99
N VAL A 62 3.98 -3.63 0.65
CA VAL A 62 3.25 -4.75 1.24
C VAL A 62 3.53 -4.84 2.74
N LYS A 63 4.80 -4.78 3.15
CA LYS A 63 5.19 -4.84 4.56
C LYS A 63 4.54 -3.72 5.38
N ARG A 64 4.53 -2.50 4.85
CA ARG A 64 3.90 -1.35 5.50
C ARG A 64 2.40 -1.56 5.68
N PHE A 65 1.70 -2.04 4.65
CA PHE A 65 0.27 -2.31 4.74
C PHE A 65 -0.04 -3.40 5.77
N LEU A 66 0.70 -4.51 5.75
CA LEU A 66 0.51 -5.62 6.68
C LEU A 66 0.71 -5.21 8.14
N SER A 67 1.71 -4.39 8.44
CA SER A 67 1.93 -3.86 9.79
C SER A 67 0.72 -3.06 10.31
N ILE A 68 0.06 -2.26 9.47
CA ILE A 68 -1.14 -1.51 9.86
C ILE A 68 -2.34 -2.44 10.09
N VAL A 69 -2.45 -3.54 9.33
CA VAL A 69 -3.53 -4.53 9.49
C VAL A 69 -3.33 -5.40 10.73
N GLY A 70 -2.17 -5.32 11.40
CA GLY A 70 -1.84 -6.09 12.61
C GLY A 70 -1.09 -7.39 12.33
N PHE A 71 -0.52 -7.55 11.13
CA PHE A 71 0.45 -8.59 10.85
C PHE A 71 1.85 -8.05 11.14
N ASP A 72 2.32 -8.25 12.36
CA ASP A 72 3.73 -8.08 12.66
C ASP A 72 4.50 -9.24 12.01
N THR A 73 5.36 -8.90 11.06
CA THR A 73 6.31 -9.87 10.50
C THR A 73 7.37 -10.13 11.57
N VAL A 74 7.14 -11.15 12.39
CA VAL A 74 8.18 -11.75 13.23
C VAL A 74 9.31 -12.16 12.27
N SER A 75 10.45 -11.48 12.40
CA SER A 75 11.71 -11.90 11.76
C SER A 75 12.30 -13.09 12.50
#